data_AF-A0AAD2WYL8-F1
#
_entry.id   AF-A0AAD2WYL8-F1
#
_cell.length_a   1.000
_cell.length_b   1.000
_cell.length_c   1.000
_cell.angle_alpha   90.00
_cell.angle_beta   90.00
_cell.angle_gamma   90.00
#
_symmetry.space_group_name_H-M   'P 1'
#
loop_
_entity.id
_entity.type
_entity.pdbx_description
1 polymer ?
#
loop_
_entity_poly.entity_id
_entity_poly.type
_entity_poly.pdbx_seq_one_letter_code
_entity_poly.pdbx_strand_id
1 'polypeptide(L)'
;LESIENLLIFYEFPHQIWGSIYSTNLIESLNKEIKRQTKKKVVFPNEESLERYLVTLFSDYNFKQGQRIHKGFGQCTDTLESLFD
;
A
#
# COMPACT_ATOMS: atom_id res chain seq x y z
N LEU A 1 -18.71 14.09 5.87
CA LEU A 1 -17.75 13.78 6.95
C LEU A 1 -17.90 12.30 7.22
N GLU A 2 -16.87 11.50 6.97
CA GLU A 2 -16.92 10.06 7.28
C GLU A 2 -17.30 9.85 8.75
N SER A 3 -18.15 8.86 9.02
CA SER A 3 -18.53 8.49 10.38
C SER A 3 -17.27 8.10 11.16
N ILE A 4 -17.14 8.57 12.40
CA ILE A 4 -16.07 8.15 13.32
C ILE A 4 -16.05 6.63 13.46
N GLU A 5 -17.21 5.98 13.37
CA GLU A 5 -17.34 4.53 13.41
C GLU A 5 -16.50 3.86 12.33
N ASN A 6 -16.46 4.42 11.11
CA ASN A 6 -15.66 3.86 10.01
C ASN A 6 -14.15 3.93 10.26
N LEU A 7 -13.70 4.94 11.02
CA LEU A 7 -12.29 5.10 11.38
C LEU A 7 -11.85 4.12 12.48
N LEU A 8 -12.80 3.55 13.22
CA LEU A 8 -12.53 2.66 14.36
C LEU A 8 -12.68 1.18 14.00
N ILE A 9 -13.17 0.83 12.80
CA ILE A 9 -13.32 -0.57 12.35
C ILE A 9 -12.01 -1.34 12.50
N PHE A 10 -10.84 -0.69 12.37
CA PHE A 10 -9.58 -1.41 12.47
C PHE A 10 -9.32 -2.07 13.85
N TYR A 11 -10.02 -1.62 14.90
CA TYR A 11 -9.95 -2.24 16.24
C TYR A 11 -10.57 -3.64 16.28
N GLU A 12 -11.40 -4.01 15.30
CA GLU A 12 -11.99 -5.35 15.19
C GLU A 12 -10.96 -6.40 14.71
N PHE A 13 -9.84 -5.95 14.14
CA PHE A 13 -8.76 -6.84 13.70
C PHE A 13 -7.75 -7.17 14.82
N PRO A 14 -6.91 -8.22 14.65
CA PRO A 14 -5.86 -8.54 15.59
C PRO A 14 -4.91 -7.36 15.87
N HIS A 15 -4.58 -7.14 17.14
CA HIS A 15 -3.71 -6.04 17.59
C HIS A 15 -2.34 -6.01 16.88
N GLN A 16 -1.88 -7.16 16.41
CA GLN A 16 -0.62 -7.33 15.69
C GLN A 16 -0.58 -6.50 14.39
N ILE A 17 -1.72 -6.28 13.72
CA ILE A 17 -1.79 -5.53 12.45
C ILE A 17 -2.20 -4.07 12.58
N TRP A 18 -2.61 -3.62 13.78
CA TRP A 18 -3.03 -2.22 13.98
C TRP A 18 -1.97 -1.22 13.58
N GLY A 19 -0.71 -1.47 13.95
CA GLY A 19 0.40 -0.59 13.58
C GLY A 19 0.61 -0.45 12.08
N SER A 20 0.19 -1.46 11.32
CA SER A 20 0.25 -1.47 9.86
C SER A 20 -0.92 -0.76 9.22
N ILE A 21 -2.11 -0.85 9.80
CA ILE A 21 -3.32 -0.16 9.32
C ILE A 21 -3.26 1.33 9.65
N TYR A 22 -2.85 1.68 10.88
CA TYR A 22 -2.78 3.07 11.34
C TYR A 22 -1.63 3.87 10.68
N SER A 23 -0.59 3.19 10.20
CA SER A 23 0.57 3.87 9.62
C SER A 23 0.34 4.27 8.17
N THR A 24 0.65 5.52 7.84
CA THR A 24 0.67 6.04 6.46
C THR A 24 1.98 5.74 5.72
N ASN A 25 2.96 5.12 6.38
CA ASN A 25 4.32 4.92 5.85
C ASN A 25 4.35 4.21 4.49
N LEU A 26 3.45 3.24 4.26
CA LEU A 26 3.37 2.50 3.00
C LEU A 26 3.01 3.43 1.83
N ILE A 27 1.97 4.23 1.99
CA ILE A 27 1.47 5.17 0.98
C ILE A 27 2.46 6.33 0.81
N GLU A 28 3.05 6.84 1.90
CA GLU A 28 4.07 7.89 1.85
C GLU A 28 5.33 7.42 1.11
N SER A 29 5.80 6.21 1.38
CA SER A 29 6.96 5.61 0.70
C SER A 29 6.71 5.44 -0.80
N LEU A 30 5.52 4.93 -1.17
CA LEU A 30 5.10 4.80 -2.57
C LEU A 30 5.03 6.18 -3.26
N ASN A 31 4.40 7.16 -2.64
CA ASN A 31 4.31 8.52 -3.18
C ASN A 31 5.69 9.17 -3.35
N LYS A 32 6.60 8.93 -2.39
CA LYS A 32 7.99 9.40 -2.48
C LYS A 32 8.72 8.75 -3.67
N GLU A 33 8.50 7.46 -3.90
CA GLU A 33 9.08 6.76 -5.05
C GLU A 33 8.56 7.30 -6.38
N ILE A 34 7.24 7.46 -6.51
CA ILE A 34 6.61 8.03 -7.71
C ILE A 34 7.19 9.41 -8.00
N LYS A 35 7.20 10.31 -7.00
CA LYS A 35 7.78 11.66 -7.15
C LYS A 35 9.24 11.60 -7.58
N ARG A 36 10.05 10.71 -6.99
CA ARG A 36 11.47 10.55 -7.33
C ARG A 36 11.67 10.09 -8.77
N GLN A 37 10.90 9.10 -9.21
CA GLN A 37 11.04 8.52 -10.55
C GLN A 37 10.48 9.44 -11.64
N THR A 38 9.38 10.14 -11.36
CA THR A 38 8.84 11.15 -12.28
C THR A 38 9.77 12.35 -12.37
N LYS A 39 10.43 12.79 -11.29
CA LYS A 39 11.40 13.90 -11.35
C LYS A 39 12.59 13.65 -12.28
N LYS A 40 12.99 12.38 -12.49
CA LYS A 40 14.03 12.02 -13.46
C LYS A 40 13.57 12.21 -14.91
N LYS A 41 12.26 12.16 -15.17
CA LYS A 41 11.65 12.35 -16.48
C LYS A 41 10.90 13.68 -16.49
N VAL A 42 11.61 14.75 -16.84
CA VAL A 42 11.10 16.13 -16.75
C VAL A 42 9.90 16.39 -17.67
N VAL A 43 9.79 15.69 -18.80
CA VAL A 43 8.67 15.83 -19.75
C VAL A 43 8.28 14.45 -20.29
N PHE A 44 6.97 14.21 -20.40
CA PHE A 44 6.40 13.08 -21.11
C PHE A 44 5.81 13.54 -22.45
N PRO A 45 6.00 12.78 -23.55
CA PRO A 45 5.52 13.19 -24.88
C PRO A 45 3.99 13.18 -25.03
N ASN A 46 3.28 12.32 -24.29
CA ASN A 46 1.81 12.28 -24.23
C ASN A 46 1.32 11.58 -22.94
N GLU A 47 0.02 11.62 -22.67
CA GLU A 47 -0.59 11.00 -21.49
C GLU A 47 -0.39 9.47 -21.45
N GLU A 48 -0.54 8.80 -22.59
CA GLU A 48 -0.36 7.35 -22.70
C GLU A 48 1.08 6.90 -22.33
N SER A 49 2.08 7.72 -22.65
CA SER A 49 3.48 7.49 -22.27
C SER A 49 3.72 7.63 -20.76
N LEU A 50 2.98 8.52 -20.09
CA LEU A 50 2.98 8.64 -18.64
C LEU A 50 2.31 7.40 -18.01
N GLU A 51 1.17 6.97 -18.54
CA GLU A 51 0.45 5.81 -18.04
C GLU A 51 1.31 4.53 -18.14
N ARG A 52 1.91 4.24 -19.30
CA ARG A 52 2.84 3.11 -19.46
C ARG A 52 3.99 3.14 -18.46
N TYR A 53 4.51 4.34 -18.17
CA TYR A 53 5.59 4.51 -17.21
C TYR A 53 5.13 4.19 -15.77
N LEU A 54 3.95 4.67 -15.38
CA LEU A 54 3.35 4.37 -14.09
C LEU A 54 3.05 2.87 -13.94
N VAL A 55 2.48 2.23 -14.95
CA VAL A 55 2.22 0.77 -14.95
C VAL A 55 3.51 0.00 -14.71
N THR A 56 4.60 0.36 -15.40
CA THR A 56 5.91 -0.28 -15.20
C THR A 56 6.41 -0.09 -13.77
N LEU A 57 6.31 1.13 -13.22
CA LEU A 57 6.72 1.44 -11.86
C LEU A 57 5.92 0.65 -10.81
N PHE A 58 4.60 0.55 -10.99
CA PHE A 58 3.73 -0.22 -10.10
C PHE A 58 3.98 -1.72 -10.21
N SER A 59 4.23 -2.25 -11.40
CA SER A 59 4.60 -3.65 -11.61
C SER A 59 5.86 -4.01 -10.82
N ASP A 60 6.91 -3.19 -10.91
CA ASP A 60 8.16 -3.38 -10.17
C ASP A 60 7.96 -3.27 -8.65
N TYR A 61 7.12 -2.33 -8.21
CA TYR A 61 6.77 -2.17 -6.80
C TYR A 61 6.02 -3.40 -6.27
N ASN A 62 4.96 -3.83 -6.98
CA ASN A 62 4.13 -4.97 -6.62
C ASN A 62 4.94 -6.25 -6.58
N PHE A 63 5.83 -6.48 -7.54
CA PHE A 63 6.72 -7.63 -7.52
C PHE A 63 7.59 -7.64 -6.25
N LYS A 64 8.18 -6.50 -5.88
CA LYS A 64 9.03 -6.41 -4.67
C LYS A 64 8.25 -6.59 -3.37
N GLN A 65 7.03 -6.02 -3.28
CA GLN A 65 6.22 -6.10 -2.06
C GLN A 65 5.47 -7.42 -1.94
N GLY A 66 5.05 -8.03 -3.05
CA GLY A 66 4.33 -9.31 -3.05
C GLY A 66 5.17 -10.48 -2.54
N GLN A 67 6.51 -10.35 -2.55
CA GLN A 67 7.42 -11.34 -1.96
C GLN A 67 7.60 -11.16 -0.44
N ARG A 68 6.86 -10.25 0.20
CA ARG A 68 7.04 -9.88 1.61
C ARG A 68 5.73 -9.99 2.35
N ILE A 69 5.80 -10.50 3.58
CA ILE A 69 4.70 -10.41 4.53
C ILE A 69 4.88 -9.12 5.31
N HIS A 70 3.84 -8.28 5.30
CA HIS A 70 3.89 -7.02 6.03
C HIS A 70 3.86 -7.25 7.54
N LYS A 71 4.35 -6.27 8.32
CA LYS A 71 4.50 -6.39 9.78
C LYS A 71 3.16 -6.80 10.42
N GLY A 72 3.22 -7.74 11.36
CA GLY A 72 2.03 -8.22 12.09
C GLY A 72 1.23 -9.30 11.35
N PHE A 73 1.09 -9.21 10.03
CA PHE A 73 0.25 -10.12 9.24
C PHE A 73 0.69 -11.59 9.30
N GLY A 74 2.00 -11.84 9.37
CA GLY A 74 2.53 -13.21 9.52
C GLY A 74 2.32 -13.82 10.90
N GLN A 75 1.89 -13.04 11.90
CA GLN A 75 1.65 -13.53 13.27
C GLN A 75 0.19 -13.88 13.54
N CYS A 76 -0.73 -13.44 12.68
CA CYS A 76 -2.17 -13.61 12.86
C CYS A 76 -2.85 -14.17 11.60
N THR A 77 -2.12 -14.89 10.75
CA THR A 77 -2.63 -15.39 9.47
C THR A 77 -3.84 -16.30 9.67
N ASP A 78 -3.75 -17.31 10.53
CA ASP A 78 -4.86 -18.23 10.85
C ASP A 78 -6.11 -17.50 11.37
N THR A 79 -5.89 -16.48 12.22
CA THR A 79 -6.98 -15.66 12.78
C THR A 79 -7.65 -14.81 11.71
N LEU A 80 -6.87 -14.25 10.78
CA LEU A 80 -7.40 -13.46 9.67
C LEU A 80 -8.17 -14.36 8.71
N GLU A 81 -7.67 -15.55 8.37
CA GLU A 81 -8.39 -16.52 7.53
C GLU A 81 -9.76 -16.86 8.15
N SER A 82 -9.78 -17.18 9.45
CA SER A 82 -11.02 -17.50 10.17
C SER A 82 -12.03 -16.34 10.26
N LEU A 83 -11.59 -15.09 10.12
CA LEU A 83 -12.47 -13.90 10.16
C LEU A 83 -13.18 -13.65 8.82
N PHE A 84 -12.65 -14.18 7.72
CA PHE A 84 -13.14 -13.93 6.36
C PHE A 84 -13.70 -15.18 5.67
N ASP A 85 -13.63 -16.35 6.31
CA ASP A 85 -14.33 -17.58 5.93
C ASP A 85 -15.83 -17.51 6.30
#